data_AF-A0A7L1MT58-F1
#
_entry.id   AF-A0A7L1MT58-F1
#
_cell.length_a   1.000
_cell.length_b   1.000
_cell.length_c   1.000
_cell.angle_alpha   90.00
_cell.angle_beta   90.00
_cell.angle_gamma   90.00
#
_symmetry.space_group_name_H-M   'P 1'
#
loop_
_entity.id
_entity.type
_entity.pdbx_description
1 polymer ?
#
loop_
_entity_poly.entity_id
_entity_poly.type
_entity_poly.pdbx_seq_one_letter_code
_entity_poly.pdbx_strand_id
1 'polypeptide(L)'
;QIQEFKEAFNMIDQNRDGFIDKEDLHDMLASLGKNPTDEYLDAMMNEAPGPINFTMFLTMFGEKLNGTDPEDVIRNAFACFDEEATGM
;
A
#
# COMPACT_ATOMS: atom_id res chain seq x y z
N GLN A 1 -8.40 -10.10 -1.88
CA GLN A 1 -7.69 -9.00 -2.57
C GLN A 1 -8.55 -7.76 -2.79
N ILE A 2 -9.51 -7.70 -3.73
CA ILE A 2 -10.29 -6.45 -3.98
C ILE A 2 -11.01 -5.93 -2.72
N GLN A 3 -11.58 -6.83 -1.91
CA GLN A 3 -12.25 -6.46 -0.66
C GLN A 3 -11.26 -5.86 0.36
N GLU A 4 -10.07 -6.46 0.51
CA GLU A 4 -9.01 -5.97 1.40
C GLU A 4 -8.50 -4.59 0.94
N PHE A 5 -8.32 -4.39 -0.36
CA PHE A 5 -7.96 -3.06 -0.88
C PHE A 5 -9.04 -2.03 -0.63
N LYS A 6 -10.31 -2.42 -0.71
CA LYS A 6 -11.44 -1.53 -0.42
C LYS A 6 -11.52 -1.17 1.06
N GLU A 7 -11.23 -2.13 1.94
CA GLU A 7 -11.13 -1.88 3.38
C GLU A 7 -9.94 -0.97 3.70
N ALA A 8 -8.78 -1.20 3.08
CA ALA A 8 -7.61 -0.34 3.22
C ALA A 8 -7.89 1.08 2.73
N PHE A 9 -8.53 1.23 1.56
CA PHE A 9 -8.92 2.53 1.03
C PHE A 9 -9.87 3.27 2.00
N ASN A 10 -10.89 2.58 2.51
CA ASN A 10 -11.83 3.16 3.49
C ASN A 10 -11.19 3.48 4.84
N MET A 11 -10.06 2.86 5.18
CA MET A 11 -9.29 3.19 6.38
C MET A 11 -8.43 4.43 6.16
N ILE A 12 -8.10 4.77 4.92
CA ILE A 12 -7.32 5.97 4.59
C ILE A 12 -8.28 7.16 4.40
N ASP A 13 -9.29 7.01 3.55
CA ASP A 13 -10.35 8.01 3.28
C ASP A 13 -11.21 8.25 4.54
N GLN A 14 -10.79 9.18 5.39
CA GLN A 14 -11.42 9.47 6.68
C GLN A 14 -12.74 10.20 6.49
N ASN A 15 -12.77 11.13 5.54
CA ASN A 15 -13.92 11.98 5.27
C ASN A 15 -15.01 11.27 4.42
N ARG A 16 -14.66 10.14 3.78
CA ARG A 16 -15.51 9.28 2.95
C ARG A 16 -16.03 9.94 1.68
N ASP A 17 -15.24 10.83 1.08
CA ASP A 17 -15.60 11.49 -0.18
C ASP A 17 -15.24 10.65 -1.43
N GLY A 18 -14.54 9.52 -1.25
CA GLY A 18 -14.13 8.62 -2.31
C GLY A 18 -12.80 8.98 -2.97
N PHE A 19 -12.10 9.98 -2.43
CA PHE A 19 -10.76 10.38 -2.78
C PHE A 19 -9.88 10.35 -1.52
N ILE A 20 -8.57 10.18 -1.72
CA ILE A 20 -7.59 10.33 -0.65
C ILE A 20 -6.88 11.64 -0.88
N ASP A 21 -6.93 12.51 0.12
CA ASP A 21 -6.19 13.75 0.15
C ASP A 21 -5.09 13.78 1.24
N LYS A 22 -4.45 14.94 1.38
CA LYS A 22 -3.37 15.14 2.33
C LYS A 22 -3.85 15.07 3.78
N GLU A 23 -5.07 15.53 4.06
CA GLU A 23 -5.66 15.52 5.40
C GLU A 23 -6.02 14.08 5.81
N ASP A 24 -6.57 13.29 4.89
CA ASP A 24 -6.83 11.86 5.11
C ASP A 24 -5.56 11.09 5.50
N LEU A 25 -4.46 11.32 4.78
CA LEU A 25 -3.17 10.69 5.09
C LEU A 25 -2.61 11.16 6.43
N HIS A 26 -2.72 12.46 6.73
CA HIS A 26 -2.30 13.01 8.01
C HIS A 26 -3.06 12.34 9.17
N ASP A 27 -4.39 12.29 9.08
CA ASP A 27 -5.26 11.79 10.13
C ASP A 27 -5.11 10.27 10.30
N MET A 28 -4.97 9.54 9.20
CA MET A 28 -4.65 8.11 9.21
C MET A 28 -3.33 7.85 9.93
N LEU A 29 -2.25 8.57 9.59
CA LEU A 29 -0.95 8.40 10.22
C LEU A 29 -0.97 8.84 11.71
N ALA A 30 -1.68 9.92 12.03
CA ALA A 30 -1.90 10.35 13.41
C ALA A 30 -2.63 9.28 14.23
N SER A 31 -3.64 8.62 13.66
CA SER A 31 -4.36 7.50 14.30
C SER A 31 -3.46 6.30 14.62
N LEU A 32 -2.39 6.11 13.83
CA LEU A 32 -1.35 5.10 14.06
C LEU A 32 -0.25 5.57 15.02
N GLY A 33 -0.39 6.75 15.62
CA GLY A 33 0.58 7.35 16.53
C GLY A 33 1.82 7.92 15.83
N LYS A 34 1.73 8.18 14.52
CA LYS A 34 2.79 8.83 13.73
C LYS A 34 2.43 10.30 13.52
N ASN A 35 3.39 11.19 13.67
CA ASN A 35 3.24 12.60 13.26
C ASN A 35 4.04 12.82 11.98
N PRO A 36 3.43 12.67 10.79
CA PRO A 36 4.12 12.93 9.53
C PRO A 36 4.42 14.43 9.36
N THR A 37 5.50 14.73 8.65
CA THR A 37 5.78 16.12 8.23
C THR A 37 4.99 16.45 6.98
N ASP A 38 4.72 17.74 6.78
CA ASP A 38 4.02 18.24 5.60
C ASP A 38 4.73 17.83 4.29
N GLU A 39 6.06 17.89 4.29
CA GLU A 39 6.92 17.45 3.17
C GLU A 39 6.79 15.95 2.87
N TYR A 40 6.65 15.11 3.89
CA TYR A 40 6.47 13.68 3.71
C TYR A 40 5.10 13.37 3.09
N LEU A 41 4.06 14.06 3.55
CA LEU A 41 2.71 13.93 2.99
C LEU A 41 2.66 14.42 1.55
N ASP A 42 3.32 15.56 1.23
CA ASP A 42 3.43 16.04 -0.14
C ASP A 42 4.18 15.05 -1.03
N ALA A 43 5.25 14.44 -0.54
CA ALA A 43 5.98 13.42 -1.28
C ALA A 43 5.05 12.23 -1.60
N MET A 44 4.25 11.75 -0.64
CA MET A 44 3.28 10.68 -0.87
C MET A 44 2.21 11.07 -1.90
N MET A 45 1.66 12.28 -1.81
CA MET A 45 0.66 12.76 -2.77
C MET A 45 1.22 12.90 -4.18
N ASN A 46 2.50 13.28 -4.31
CA ASN A 46 3.19 13.43 -5.59
C ASN A 46 3.58 12.08 -6.23
N GLU A 47 3.48 10.95 -5.52
CA GLU A 47 3.62 9.63 -6.16
C GLU A 47 2.45 9.34 -7.12
N ALA A 48 1.29 9.96 -6.87
CA ALA A 48 0.13 9.81 -7.74
C ALA A 48 0.19 10.81 -8.92
N PRO A 49 -0.02 10.35 -10.16
CA PRO A 49 -0.08 11.24 -11.32
C PRO A 49 -1.34 12.11 -11.38
N GLY A 50 -2.28 11.93 -10.45
CA GLY A 50 -3.55 12.65 -10.38
C GLY A 50 -4.33 12.32 -9.11
N PRO A 51 -5.61 12.74 -9.01
CA PRO A 51 -6.44 12.51 -7.83
C PRO A 51 -6.53 11.02 -7.47
N ILE A 52 -6.33 10.71 -6.19
CA ILE A 52 -6.27 9.34 -5.68
C ILE A 52 -7.69 8.86 -5.35
N ASN A 53 -8.44 8.44 -6.36
CA ASN A 53 -9.66 7.67 -6.13
C ASN A 53 -9.34 6.16 -6.00
N PHE A 54 -10.35 5.34 -5.69
CA PHE A 54 -10.15 3.91 -5.51
C PHE A 54 -9.50 3.21 -6.72
N THR A 55 -9.81 3.63 -7.94
CA THR A 55 -9.19 3.08 -9.15
C THR A 55 -7.71 3.43 -9.23
N MET A 56 -7.34 4.70 -8.99
CA MET A 56 -5.94 5.15 -8.98
C MET A 56 -5.14 4.43 -7.88
N PHE A 57 -5.74 4.28 -6.69
CA PHE A 57 -5.14 3.53 -5.59
C PHE A 57 -4.78 2.09 -6.00
N LEU A 58 -5.70 1.39 -6.66
CA LEU A 58 -5.42 0.04 -7.17
C LEU A 58 -4.34 0.04 -8.27
N THR A 59 -4.31 1.04 -9.14
CA THR A 59 -3.26 1.17 -10.17
C THR A 59 -1.89 1.35 -9.51
N MET A 60 -1.76 2.26 -8.55
CA MET A 60 -0.49 2.49 -7.84
C MET A 60 -0.02 1.25 -7.08
N PHE A 61 -0.93 0.55 -6.39
CA PHE A 61 -0.60 -0.72 -5.73
C PHE A 61 -0.21 -1.79 -6.74
N GLY A 62 -0.94 -1.90 -7.85
CA GLY A 62 -0.64 -2.83 -8.93
C GLY A 62 0.75 -2.60 -9.51
N GLU A 63 1.12 -1.35 -9.82
CA GLU A 63 2.44 -0.99 -10.35
C GLU A 63 3.56 -1.31 -9.36
N LYS A 64 3.36 -1.06 -8.06
CA LYS A 64 4.36 -1.38 -7.03
C LYS A 64 4.53 -2.89 -6.83
N LEU A 65 3.45 -3.67 -6.97
CA LEU A 65 3.45 -5.13 -6.83
C LEU A 65 3.85 -5.87 -8.12
N ASN A 66 3.76 -5.22 -9.29
CA ASN A 66 4.12 -5.84 -10.57
C ASN A 66 5.63 -6.18 -10.69
N GLY A 67 6.45 -5.70 -9.76
CA GLY A 67 7.88 -6.03 -9.66
C GLY A 67 8.22 -7.17 -8.70
N THR A 68 7.24 -7.75 -8.00
CA THR A 68 7.48 -8.85 -7.05
C THR A 68 7.15 -10.19 -7.69
N ASP A 69 8.06 -11.16 -7.59
CA ASP A 69 7.78 -12.52 -8.02
C ASP A 69 6.57 -13.10 -7.25
N PRO A 70 5.75 -13.96 -7.88
CA PRO A 70 4.68 -14.65 -7.19
C PRO A 70 5.19 -15.36 -5.93
N GLU A 71 4.38 -15.41 -4.89
CA GLU A 71 4.77 -16.01 -3.61
C GLU A 71 5.34 -17.42 -3.77
N ASP A 72 4.77 -18.23 -4.67
CA ASP A 72 5.26 -19.60 -4.94
C ASP A 72 6.66 -19.63 -5.56
N VAL A 73 7.01 -18.63 -6.39
CA VAL A 73 8.36 -18.52 -6.97
C VAL A 73 9.35 -18.15 -5.89
N ILE A 74 8.99 -17.20 -5.02
CA ILE A 74 9.82 -16.82 -3.86
C ILE A 74 10.01 -18.01 -2.92
N ARG A 75 8.93 -18.74 -2.58
CA ARG A 75 9.00 -19.94 -1.73
C ARG A 75 9.86 -21.04 -2.36
N ASN A 76 9.72 -21.28 -3.66
CA ASN A 76 10.54 -22.27 -4.36
C ASN A 76 12.01 -21.86 -4.42
N ALA A 77 12.30 -20.56 -4.59
CA ALA A 77 13.67 -20.06 -4.55
C ALA A 77 14.31 -20.29 -3.17
N PHE A 78 13.58 -20.08 -2.07
CA PHE A 78 14.07 -20.41 -0.73
C PHE A 78 14.20 -21.93 -0.51
N ALA A 79 13.27 -22.74 -1.01
CA ALA A 79 13.33 -24.20 -0.93
C ALA A 79 14.56 -24.80 -1.66
N CYS A 80 15.08 -24.13 -2.70
CA CYS A 80 16.33 -24.53 -3.35
C CYS A 80 17.56 -24.45 -2.42
N PHE A 81 17.51 -23.69 -1.33
CA PHE A 81 18.61 -23.55 -0.37
C PHE A 81 18.40 -24.37 0.91
N ASP A 82 17.18 -24.81 1.19
CA ASP A 82 16.80 -25.58 2.37
C ASP A 82 16.62 -27.07 2.01
N GLU A 83 17.74 -27.77 1.84
CA GLU A 83 17.77 -29.22 1.53
C GLU A 83 17.10 -30.08 2.62
N GLU A 84 17.00 -29.56 3.85
CA GLU A 84 16.42 -30.26 5.00
C GLU A 84 14.93 -29.95 5.22
N ALA A 85 14.31 -29.08 4.40
CA ALA A 85 12.92 -28.63 4.51
C ALA A 85 12.56 -28.13 5.92
N THR A 86 13.49 -27.44 6.57
CA THR A 86 13.34 -26.90 7.92
C THR A 86 12.61 -25.57 7.97
N GLY A 87 12.45 -24.90 6.83
CA GLY A 87 11.79 -23.61 6.68
C GLY A 87 12.65 -22.42 7.12
N MET A 88 13.99 -22.58 7.23
CA MET A 88 14.94 -21.53 7.63
C MET A 88 16.19 -21.51 6.78
#